data_AF-D9PZP6-F1
#
_entry.id   AF-D9PZP6-F1
#
_cell.length_a   1.000
_cell.length_b   1.000
_cell.length_c   1.000
_cell.angle_alpha   90.00
_cell.angle_beta   90.00
_cell.angle_gamma   90.00
#
_symmetry.space_group_name_H-M   'P 1'
#
loop_
_entity.id
_entity.type
_entity.pdbx_description
1 polymer ?
#
loop_
_entity_poly.entity_id
_entity_poly.type
_entity_poly.pdbx_seq_one_letter_code
_entity_poly.pdbx_strand_id
1 'polypeptide(L)'
;MSQQGGPKSKAAAFIVLIALAVVLISTNVAWYFNYTSLQSRYNRVYSSLQNVTGYALSTAKLLNESVKLLKDYENLTKYLNTTIDVLNAERSLLITNVSLELNLIAVKSFDAAVNLTIEANQTPSVYYRYELVTAASEAANLSVEAIKSLQLVGAEAGANSTLTGYLSQAEQAAQNLSVIAKSLVNGPDPQLQGKLTSVTDSFLSSLLRAESYIISLARTQSTS
;
A
#
# COMPACT_ATOMS: atom_id res chain seq x y z
N MET A 1 -78.21 -47.43 -81.99
CA MET A 1 -77.58 -48.76 -81.89
C MET A 1 -76.13 -48.53 -81.42
N SER A 2 -75.90 -48.29 -80.13
CA SER A 2 -75.54 -49.31 -79.14
C SER A 2 -74.52 -50.33 -79.68
N GLN A 3 -73.28 -49.91 -79.90
CA GLN A 3 -72.16 -50.86 -79.85
C GLN A 3 -71.76 -51.03 -78.38
N GLN A 4 -72.09 -52.23 -77.90
CA GLN A 4 -71.84 -52.73 -76.56
C GLN A 4 -70.35 -52.63 -76.23
N GLY A 5 -70.03 -51.86 -75.19
CA GLY A 5 -68.73 -51.94 -74.51
C GLY A 5 -68.55 -53.34 -73.94
N GLY A 6 -67.83 -54.18 -74.68
CA GLY A 6 -67.54 -55.56 -74.28
C GLY A 6 -66.80 -55.62 -72.94
N PRO A 7 -66.85 -56.77 -72.25
CA PRO A 7 -66.29 -56.97 -70.90
C PRO A 7 -64.82 -56.55 -70.75
N LYS A 8 -64.06 -56.53 -71.86
CA LYS A 8 -62.67 -56.05 -71.92
C LYS A 8 -62.52 -54.53 -71.75
N SER A 9 -63.46 -53.71 -72.22
CA SER A 9 -63.39 -52.23 -72.09
C SER A 9 -63.73 -51.76 -70.67
N LYS A 10 -64.67 -52.43 -69.99
CA LYS A 10 -65.00 -52.19 -68.58
C LYS A 10 -63.85 -52.63 -67.66
N ALA A 11 -63.19 -53.76 -67.98
CA ALA A 11 -62.00 -54.21 -67.26
C ALA A 11 -60.84 -53.20 -67.40
N ALA A 12 -60.59 -52.67 -68.60
CA ALA A 12 -59.56 -51.64 -68.82
C ALA A 12 -59.86 -50.34 -68.04
N ALA A 13 -61.10 -49.86 -68.07
CA ALA A 13 -61.51 -48.67 -67.31
C ALA A 13 -61.37 -48.87 -65.79
N PHE A 14 -61.71 -50.05 -65.28
CA PHE A 14 -61.56 -50.40 -63.87
C PHE A 14 -60.09 -50.46 -63.44
N ILE A 15 -59.20 -51.02 -64.27
CA ILE A 15 -57.75 -51.04 -64.02
C ILE A 15 -57.17 -49.62 -63.98
N VAL A 16 -57.60 -48.73 -64.89
CA VAL A 16 -57.17 -47.32 -64.90
C VAL A 16 -57.64 -46.58 -63.66
N LEU A 17 -58.88 -46.81 -63.20
CA LEU A 17 -59.40 -46.22 -61.96
C LEU A 17 -58.63 -46.70 -60.73
N ILE A 18 -58.30 -47.99 -60.66
CA ILE A 18 -57.44 -48.53 -59.59
C ILE A 18 -56.05 -47.89 -59.65
N ALA A 19 -55.44 -47.79 -60.84
CA ALA A 19 -54.13 -47.17 -60.99
C ALA A 19 -54.14 -45.70 -60.54
N LEU A 20 -55.18 -44.93 -60.89
CA LEU A 20 -55.35 -43.54 -60.45
C LEU A 20 -55.57 -43.44 -58.94
N ALA A 21 -56.39 -44.31 -58.35
CA ALA A 21 -56.60 -44.36 -56.91
C ALA A 21 -55.30 -44.70 -56.16
N VAL A 22 -54.52 -45.65 -56.67
CA VAL A 22 -53.20 -46.00 -56.13
C VAL A 22 -52.24 -44.80 -56.22
N VAL A 23 -52.18 -44.10 -57.36
CA VAL A 23 -51.34 -42.89 -57.51
C VAL A 23 -51.76 -41.79 -56.53
N LEU A 24 -53.06 -41.54 -56.36
CA LEU A 24 -53.58 -40.55 -55.40
C LEU A 24 -53.24 -40.91 -53.95
N ILE A 25 -53.40 -42.18 -53.58
CA ILE A 25 -53.07 -42.67 -52.24
C ILE A 25 -51.55 -42.59 -52.02
N SER A 26 -50.75 -43.09 -52.97
CA SER A 26 -49.29 -43.04 -52.90
C SER A 26 -48.75 -41.60 -52.82
N THR A 27 -49.36 -40.66 -53.53
CA THR A 27 -48.94 -39.24 -53.50
C THR A 27 -49.29 -38.59 -52.16
N ASN A 28 -50.49 -38.83 -51.62
CA ASN A 28 -50.89 -38.33 -50.31
C ASN A 28 -50.05 -38.94 -49.18
N VAL A 29 -49.75 -40.24 -49.27
CA VAL A 29 -48.86 -40.93 -48.32
C VAL A 29 -47.44 -40.36 -48.40
N ALA A 30 -46.89 -40.17 -49.60
CA ALA A 30 -45.59 -39.53 -49.80
C ALA A 30 -45.55 -38.09 -49.27
N TRP A 31 -46.61 -37.31 -49.50
CA TRP A 31 -46.74 -35.95 -48.98
C TRP A 31 -46.80 -35.93 -47.45
N TYR A 32 -47.58 -36.83 -46.84
CA TYR A 32 -47.67 -36.96 -45.38
C TYR A 32 -46.34 -37.38 -44.75
N PHE A 33 -45.61 -38.33 -45.34
CA PHE A 33 -44.27 -38.71 -44.89
C PHE A 33 -43.27 -37.55 -45.02
N ASN A 34 -43.31 -36.79 -46.11
CA ASN A 34 -42.46 -35.62 -46.29
C ASN A 34 -42.80 -34.51 -45.28
N TYR A 35 -44.09 -34.25 -45.05
CA TYR A 35 -44.56 -33.26 -44.09
C TYR A 35 -44.13 -33.61 -42.65
N THR A 36 -44.36 -34.85 -42.22
CA THR A 36 -43.96 -35.31 -40.88
C THR A 36 -42.44 -35.32 -40.68
N SER A 37 -41.68 -35.67 -41.71
CA SER A 37 -40.21 -35.57 -41.71
C SER A 37 -39.73 -34.12 -41.60
N LEU A 38 -40.34 -33.18 -42.35
CA LEU A 38 -40.05 -31.75 -42.25
C LEU A 38 -40.37 -31.21 -40.86
N GLN A 39 -41.53 -31.57 -40.30
CA GLN A 39 -41.97 -31.14 -38.98
C GLN A 39 -41.01 -31.63 -37.89
N SER A 40 -40.56 -32.89 -37.98
CA SER A 40 -39.55 -33.44 -37.07
C SER A 40 -38.21 -32.71 -37.16
N ARG A 41 -37.78 -32.34 -38.37
CA ARG A 41 -36.55 -31.55 -38.58
C ARG A 41 -36.71 -30.13 -38.03
N TYR A 42 -37.83 -29.48 -38.32
CA TYR A 42 -38.15 -28.14 -37.81
C TYR A 42 -38.13 -28.12 -36.27
N ASN A 43 -38.83 -29.04 -35.61
CA ASN A 43 -38.86 -29.11 -34.15
C ASN A 43 -37.48 -29.35 -33.54
N ARG A 44 -36.65 -30.21 -34.18
CA ARG A 44 -35.27 -30.43 -33.75
C ARG A 44 -34.41 -29.18 -33.89
N VAL A 45 -34.49 -28.48 -35.01
CA VAL A 45 -33.74 -27.23 -35.25
C VAL A 45 -34.23 -26.13 -34.30
N TYR A 46 -35.53 -25.97 -34.10
CA TYR A 46 -36.12 -25.01 -33.18
C TYR A 46 -35.67 -25.24 -31.74
N SER A 47 -35.73 -26.50 -31.26
CA SER A 47 -35.24 -26.87 -29.93
C SER A 47 -33.73 -26.65 -29.79
N SER A 48 -32.94 -27.01 -30.80
CA SER A 48 -31.49 -26.74 -30.81
C SER A 48 -31.18 -25.25 -30.76
N LEU A 49 -31.94 -24.41 -31.49
CA LEU A 49 -31.78 -22.96 -31.50
C LEU A 49 -32.10 -22.35 -30.14
N GLN A 50 -33.16 -22.80 -29.48
CA GLN A 50 -33.51 -22.39 -28.11
C GLN A 50 -32.42 -22.76 -27.10
N ASN A 51 -31.88 -23.97 -27.19
CA ASN A 51 -30.78 -24.39 -26.31
C ASN A 51 -29.54 -23.52 -26.52
N VAL A 52 -29.14 -23.28 -27.78
CA VAL A 52 -27.99 -22.42 -28.11
C VAL A 52 -28.20 -20.98 -27.62
N THR A 53 -29.40 -20.42 -27.78
CA THR A 53 -29.71 -19.07 -27.24
C THR A 53 -29.70 -19.03 -25.71
N GLY A 54 -30.18 -20.08 -25.04
CA GLY A 54 -30.09 -20.22 -23.58
C GLY A 54 -28.63 -20.25 -23.09
N TYR A 55 -27.76 -20.99 -23.77
CA TYR A 55 -26.33 -21.00 -23.49
C TYR A 55 -25.67 -19.64 -23.75
N ALA A 56 -25.99 -18.99 -24.87
CA ALA A 56 -25.49 -17.65 -25.19
C ALA A 56 -25.91 -16.60 -24.15
N LEU A 57 -27.16 -16.65 -23.67
CA LEU A 57 -27.63 -15.75 -22.61
C LEU A 57 -26.92 -16.03 -21.27
N SER A 58 -26.71 -17.30 -20.94
CA SER A 58 -26.04 -17.69 -19.70
C SER A 58 -24.56 -17.28 -19.70
N THR A 59 -23.87 -17.45 -20.82
CA THR A 59 -22.48 -17.00 -21.01
C THR A 59 -22.37 -15.48 -21.00
N ALA A 60 -23.32 -14.75 -21.59
CA ALA A 60 -23.36 -13.28 -21.50
C ALA A 60 -23.56 -12.78 -20.06
N LYS A 61 -24.42 -13.43 -19.26
CA LYS A 61 -24.56 -13.13 -17.83
C LYS A 61 -23.27 -13.38 -17.06
N LEU A 62 -22.63 -14.53 -17.27
CA LEU A 62 -21.34 -14.85 -16.64
C LEU A 62 -20.24 -13.85 -17.02
N LEU A 63 -20.16 -13.46 -18.30
CA LEU A 63 -19.24 -12.44 -18.76
C LEU A 63 -19.51 -11.09 -18.09
N ASN A 64 -20.77 -10.68 -18.00
CA ASN A 64 -21.15 -9.43 -17.33
C ASN A 64 -20.76 -9.43 -15.84
N GLU A 65 -21.00 -10.52 -15.11
CA GLU A 65 -20.56 -10.64 -13.71
C GLU A 65 -19.04 -10.68 -13.59
N SER A 66 -18.34 -11.29 -14.55
CA SER A 66 -16.87 -11.29 -14.59
C SER A 66 -16.29 -9.89 -14.84
N VAL A 67 -16.92 -9.08 -15.70
CA VAL A 67 -16.55 -7.68 -15.93
C VAL A 67 -16.78 -6.84 -14.66
N LYS A 68 -17.90 -7.05 -13.95
CA LYS A 68 -18.13 -6.39 -12.66
C LYS A 68 -17.05 -6.75 -11.65
N LEU A 69 -16.72 -8.03 -11.52
CA LEU A 69 -15.68 -8.51 -10.61
C LEU A 69 -14.31 -7.90 -10.93
N LEU A 70 -13.94 -7.80 -12.21
CA LEU A 70 -12.70 -7.14 -12.63
C LEU A 70 -12.68 -5.66 -12.23
N LYS A 71 -13.81 -4.96 -12.38
CA LYS A 71 -13.94 -3.55 -11.98
C LYS A 71 -13.84 -3.39 -10.46
N ASP A 72 -14.45 -4.29 -9.69
CA ASP A 72 -14.36 -4.29 -8.24
C ASP A 72 -12.91 -4.55 -7.77
N TYR A 73 -12.20 -5.46 -8.45
CA TYR A 73 -10.79 -5.70 -8.19
C TYR A 73 -9.93 -4.46 -8.49
N GLU A 74 -10.14 -3.80 -9.63
CA GLU A 74 -9.45 -2.55 -9.99
C GLU A 74 -9.67 -1.46 -8.94
N ASN A 75 -10.92 -1.29 -8.48
CA ASN A 75 -11.27 -0.34 -7.43
C ASN A 75 -10.58 -0.68 -6.10
N LEU A 76 -10.52 -1.97 -5.73
CA LEU A 76 -9.84 -2.42 -4.53
C LEU A 76 -8.33 -2.16 -4.61
N THR A 77 -7.69 -2.45 -5.73
CA THR A 77 -6.26 -2.15 -5.95
C THR A 77 -6.00 -0.66 -5.80
N LYS A 78 -6.85 0.19 -6.39
CA LYS A 78 -6.74 1.65 -6.25
C LYS A 78 -6.89 2.11 -4.80
N TYR A 79 -7.86 1.55 -4.07
CA TYR A 79 -8.07 1.86 -2.66
C TYR A 79 -6.88 1.44 -1.79
N LEU A 80 -6.35 0.24 -2.01
CA LEU A 80 -5.19 -0.27 -1.29
C LEU A 80 -3.95 0.60 -1.55
N ASN A 81 -3.68 0.97 -2.81
CA ASN A 81 -2.56 1.86 -3.15
C ASN A 81 -2.71 3.21 -2.44
N THR A 82 -3.90 3.82 -2.50
CA THR A 82 -4.17 5.09 -1.80
C THR A 82 -3.96 4.97 -0.29
N THR A 83 -4.37 3.83 0.31
CA THR A 83 -4.18 3.58 1.74
C THR A 83 -2.71 3.44 2.10
N ILE A 84 -1.92 2.77 1.27
CA ILE A 84 -0.46 2.64 1.45
C ILE A 84 0.21 4.02 1.40
N ASP A 85 -0.16 4.86 0.42
CA ASP A 85 0.38 6.21 0.28
C ASP A 85 0.10 7.07 1.53
N VAL A 86 -1.13 7.01 2.06
CA VAL A 86 -1.51 7.72 3.29
C VAL A 86 -0.71 7.21 4.49
N LEU A 87 -0.56 5.89 4.66
CA LEU A 87 0.22 5.32 5.76
C LEU A 87 1.70 5.70 5.68
N ASN A 88 2.28 5.75 4.48
CA ASN A 88 3.66 6.19 4.28
C ASN A 88 3.83 7.68 4.62
N ALA A 89 2.86 8.53 4.26
CA ALA A 89 2.85 9.94 4.62
C ALA A 89 2.72 10.15 6.13
N GLU A 90 1.81 9.43 6.80
CA GLU A 90 1.63 9.48 8.26
C GLU A 90 2.90 9.04 9.01
N ARG A 91 3.52 7.94 8.57
CA ARG A 91 4.80 7.47 9.14
C ARG A 91 5.90 8.51 8.99
N SER A 92 6.01 9.13 7.81
CA SER A 92 7.02 10.16 7.52
C SER A 92 6.82 11.41 8.39
N LEU A 93 5.57 11.82 8.61
CA LEU A 93 5.22 12.91 9.50
C LEU A 93 5.56 12.59 10.96
N LEU A 94 5.23 11.38 11.41
CA LEU A 94 5.55 10.91 12.77
C LEU A 94 7.05 10.92 13.03
N ILE A 95 7.86 10.34 12.11
CA ILE A 95 9.33 10.33 12.21
C ILE A 95 9.85 11.76 12.31
N THR A 96 9.35 12.67 11.47
CA THR A 96 9.78 14.07 11.48
C THR A 96 9.44 14.75 12.80
N ASN A 97 8.20 14.65 13.27
CA ASN A 97 7.75 15.29 14.51
C ASN A 97 8.51 14.78 15.73
N VAL A 98 8.60 13.46 15.91
CA VAL A 98 9.32 12.87 17.05
C VAL A 98 10.80 13.26 17.01
N SER A 99 11.41 13.30 15.82
CA SER A 99 12.81 13.73 15.69
C SER A 99 13.01 15.20 16.04
N LEU A 100 12.11 16.09 15.63
CA LEU A 100 12.16 17.50 15.99
C LEU A 100 11.98 17.70 17.51
N GLU A 101 11.07 16.96 18.14
CA GLU A 101 10.86 17.00 19.58
C GLU A 101 12.10 16.53 20.34
N LEU A 102 12.68 15.40 19.95
CA LEU A 102 13.90 14.88 20.59
C LEU A 102 15.10 15.81 20.36
N ASN A 103 15.26 16.39 19.17
CA ASN A 103 16.29 17.42 18.92
C ASN A 103 16.09 18.62 19.84
N LEU A 104 14.86 19.10 20.00
CA LEU A 104 14.56 20.22 20.89
C LEU A 104 14.90 19.88 22.35
N ILE A 105 14.58 18.68 22.81
CA ILE A 105 14.95 18.20 24.14
C ILE A 105 16.47 18.15 24.28
N ALA A 106 17.19 17.59 23.30
CA ALA A 106 18.64 17.51 23.30
C ALA A 106 19.26 18.91 23.39
N VAL A 107 18.83 19.86 22.56
CA VAL A 107 19.33 21.25 22.57
C VAL A 107 19.05 21.94 23.89
N LYS A 108 17.81 21.87 24.41
CA LYS A 108 17.44 22.56 25.65
C LYS A 108 18.18 22.00 26.87
N SER A 109 18.32 20.69 26.95
CA SER A 109 19.05 20.04 28.05
C SER A 109 20.55 20.31 27.97
N PHE A 110 21.11 20.36 26.76
CA PHE A 110 22.50 20.78 26.55
C PHE A 110 22.74 22.25 26.94
N ASP A 111 21.86 23.15 26.50
CA ASP A 111 21.92 24.57 26.86
C ASP A 111 21.81 24.80 28.37
N ALA A 112 20.88 24.10 29.03
CA ALA A 112 20.79 24.10 30.49
C ALA A 112 22.09 23.62 31.14
N ALA A 113 22.69 22.53 30.64
CA ALA A 113 23.97 22.04 31.13
C ALA A 113 25.10 23.05 30.95
N VAL A 114 25.17 23.75 29.81
CA VAL A 114 26.15 24.81 29.55
C VAL A 114 25.97 25.96 30.56
N ASN A 115 24.74 26.45 30.72
CA ASN A 115 24.44 27.56 31.61
C ASN A 115 24.77 27.24 33.08
N LEU A 116 24.36 26.06 33.56
CA LEU A 116 24.68 25.58 34.91
C LEU A 116 26.19 25.40 35.10
N THR A 117 26.92 24.97 34.06
CA THR A 117 28.39 24.84 34.10
C THR A 117 29.06 26.20 34.22
N ILE A 118 28.56 27.22 33.51
CA ILE A 118 29.05 28.60 33.61
C ILE A 118 28.78 29.15 35.02
N GLU A 119 27.59 28.94 35.56
CA GLU A 119 27.21 29.38 36.90
C GLU A 119 28.08 28.70 37.98
N ALA A 120 28.29 27.39 37.86
CA ALA A 120 29.18 26.65 38.75
C ALA A 120 30.59 27.24 38.78
N ASN A 121 31.12 27.65 37.62
CA ASN A 121 32.46 28.24 37.50
C ASN A 121 32.61 29.57 38.24
N GLN A 122 31.53 30.35 38.31
CA GLN A 122 31.49 31.65 38.96
C GLN A 122 31.15 31.55 40.45
N THR A 123 30.65 30.40 40.90
CA THR A 123 30.17 30.19 42.27
C THR A 123 31.34 30.04 43.25
N PRO A 124 31.49 30.92 44.26
CA PRO A 124 32.60 30.84 45.23
C PRO A 124 32.42 29.72 46.26
N SER A 125 31.17 29.43 46.63
CA SER A 125 30.82 28.39 47.60
C SER A 125 31.06 27.01 47.03
N VAL A 126 31.86 26.19 47.72
CA VAL A 126 32.14 24.80 47.32
C VAL A 126 30.85 23.97 47.29
N TYR A 127 29.97 24.16 48.27
CA TYR A 127 28.70 23.42 48.36
C TYR A 127 27.77 23.74 47.18
N TYR A 128 27.49 25.01 46.92
CA TYR A 128 26.61 25.41 45.81
C TYR A 128 27.20 25.05 44.45
N ARG A 129 28.52 25.14 44.31
CA ARG A 129 29.19 24.68 43.09
C ARG A 129 28.97 23.19 42.86
N TYR A 130 29.08 22.37 43.90
CA TYR A 130 28.83 20.93 43.80
C TYR A 130 27.39 20.62 43.35
N GLU A 131 26.39 21.32 43.89
CA GLU A 131 25.00 21.17 43.45
C GLU A 131 24.81 21.54 41.98
N LEU A 132 25.34 22.70 41.56
CA LEU A 132 25.26 23.16 40.16
C LEU A 132 25.97 22.21 39.18
N VAL A 133 27.14 21.68 39.56
CA VAL A 133 27.87 20.69 38.77
C VAL A 133 27.07 19.39 38.61
N THR A 134 26.40 18.96 39.68
CA THR A 134 25.57 17.76 39.65
C THR A 134 24.39 17.96 38.70
N ALA A 135 23.67 19.08 38.83
CA ALA A 135 22.57 19.45 37.95
C ALA A 135 23.03 19.60 36.48
N ALA A 136 24.18 20.22 36.23
CA ALA A 136 24.75 20.35 34.89
C ALA A 136 25.05 18.98 34.26
N SER A 137 25.59 18.05 35.05
CA SER A 137 25.84 16.68 34.58
C SER A 137 24.54 15.93 34.29
N GLU A 138 23.50 16.11 35.09
CA GLU A 138 22.20 15.49 34.86
C GLU A 138 21.55 16.03 33.58
N ALA A 139 21.58 17.35 33.38
CA ALA A 139 21.10 17.98 32.16
C ALA A 139 21.87 17.49 30.91
N ALA A 140 23.19 17.35 31.00
CA ALA A 140 23.99 16.77 29.91
C ALA A 140 23.62 15.31 29.62
N ASN A 141 23.30 14.51 30.64
CA ASN A 141 22.85 13.13 30.47
C ASN A 141 21.47 13.06 29.79
N LEU A 142 20.53 13.94 30.14
CA LEU A 142 19.23 14.03 29.43
C LEU A 142 19.44 14.32 27.94
N SER A 143 20.43 15.14 27.60
CA SER A 143 20.80 15.41 26.22
C SER A 143 21.32 14.16 25.49
N VAL A 144 22.15 13.36 26.17
CA VAL A 144 22.61 12.04 25.67
C VAL A 144 21.44 11.09 25.45
N GLU A 145 20.49 11.02 26.38
CA GLU A 145 19.31 10.14 26.24
C GLU A 145 18.43 10.54 25.07
N ALA A 146 18.23 11.85 24.85
CA ALA A 146 17.52 12.36 23.69
C ALA A 146 18.24 11.98 22.37
N ILE A 147 19.56 12.07 22.32
CA ILE A 147 20.37 11.66 21.16
C ILE A 147 20.28 10.15 20.90
N LYS A 148 20.29 9.31 21.95
CA LYS A 148 20.09 7.87 21.80
C LYS A 148 18.69 7.55 21.27
N SER A 149 17.69 8.29 21.72
CA SER A 149 16.32 8.15 21.24
C SER A 149 16.20 8.55 19.76
N LEU A 150 16.89 9.63 19.34
CA LEU A 150 17.01 10.00 17.92
C LEU A 150 17.68 8.91 17.09
N GLN A 151 18.66 8.21 17.64
CA GLN A 151 19.31 7.11 16.95
C GLN A 151 18.36 5.94 16.72
N LEU A 152 17.48 5.64 17.67
CA LEU A 152 16.43 4.62 17.52
C LEU A 152 15.42 5.02 16.43
N VAL A 153 14.92 6.26 16.46
CA VAL A 153 14.02 6.80 15.42
C VAL A 153 14.68 6.74 14.04
N GLY A 154 15.95 7.12 13.95
CA GLY A 154 16.73 7.00 12.73
C GLY A 154 16.86 5.56 12.23
N ALA A 155 17.12 4.60 13.11
CA ALA A 155 17.20 3.19 12.76
C ALA A 155 15.85 2.64 12.25
N GLU A 156 14.74 3.01 12.89
CA GLU A 156 13.38 2.66 12.43
C GLU A 156 13.04 3.29 11.08
N ALA A 157 13.61 4.47 10.79
CA ALA A 157 13.53 5.13 9.49
C ALA A 157 14.49 4.55 8.46
N GLY A 158 15.28 3.51 8.77
CA GLY A 158 16.23 2.91 7.84
C GLY A 158 17.49 3.74 7.58
N ALA A 159 17.89 4.59 8.55
CA ALA A 159 19.11 5.38 8.45
C ALA A 159 20.38 4.51 8.41
N ASN A 160 21.41 5.02 7.74
CA ASN A 160 22.69 4.36 7.57
C ASN A 160 23.74 4.87 8.58
N SER A 161 24.98 4.40 8.43
CA SER A 161 26.13 4.77 9.28
C SER A 161 26.44 6.27 9.31
N THR A 162 25.99 7.05 8.33
CA THR A 162 26.18 8.52 8.30
C THR A 162 25.42 9.19 9.43
N LEU A 163 24.15 8.84 9.64
CA LEU A 163 23.35 9.38 10.74
C LEU A 163 23.97 8.98 12.09
N THR A 164 24.35 7.71 12.22
CA THR A 164 25.02 7.20 13.42
C THR A 164 26.30 7.97 13.71
N GLY A 165 27.08 8.34 12.69
CA GLY A 165 28.29 9.15 12.84
C GLY A 165 28.01 10.55 13.38
N TYR A 166 26.96 11.22 12.89
CA TYR A 166 26.56 12.54 13.40
C TYR A 166 26.04 12.47 14.84
N LEU A 167 25.14 11.54 15.13
CA LEU A 167 24.58 11.38 16.48
C LEU A 167 25.66 10.96 17.49
N SER A 168 26.61 10.12 17.11
CA SER A 168 27.74 9.74 17.97
C SER A 168 28.63 10.94 18.34
N GLN A 169 28.87 11.87 17.40
CA GLN A 169 29.62 13.10 17.68
C GLN A 169 28.86 14.02 18.63
N ALA A 170 27.55 14.19 18.44
CA ALA A 170 26.71 14.96 19.35
C ALA A 170 26.66 14.33 20.75
N GLU A 171 26.52 13.00 20.84
CA GLU A 171 26.54 12.27 22.10
C GLU A 171 27.88 12.50 22.84
N GLN A 172 29.00 12.36 22.12
CA GLN A 172 30.32 12.57 22.70
C GLN A 172 30.49 14.01 23.19
N ALA A 173 29.97 15.00 22.48
CA ALA A 173 29.99 16.40 22.92
C ALA A 173 29.19 16.59 24.23
N ALA A 174 27.99 16.01 24.35
CA ALA A 174 27.20 16.06 25.58
C ALA A 174 27.90 15.34 26.75
N GLN A 175 28.52 14.18 26.49
CA GLN A 175 29.33 13.48 27.49
C GLN A 175 30.54 14.33 27.94
N ASN A 176 31.22 14.98 27.00
CA ASN A 176 32.33 15.89 27.30
C ASN A 176 31.87 17.06 28.17
N LEU A 177 30.67 17.61 27.93
CA LEU A 177 30.10 18.66 28.78
C LEU A 177 29.89 18.18 30.22
N SER A 178 29.36 16.97 30.43
CA SER A 178 29.26 16.36 31.77
C SER A 178 30.62 16.25 32.46
N VAL A 179 31.67 15.86 31.72
CA VAL A 179 33.04 15.76 32.25
C VAL A 179 33.60 17.15 32.61
N ILE A 180 33.39 18.16 31.76
CA ILE A 180 33.79 19.54 32.03
C ILE A 180 33.10 20.05 33.29
N ALA A 181 31.78 19.89 33.41
CA ALA A 181 31.04 20.28 34.59
C ALA A 181 31.62 19.62 35.86
N LYS A 182 31.81 18.29 35.84
CA LYS A 182 32.37 17.52 36.97
C LYS A 182 33.75 18.00 37.39
N SER A 183 34.57 18.50 36.46
CA SER A 183 35.91 19.01 36.79
C SER A 183 35.88 20.26 37.67
N LEU A 184 34.80 21.04 37.63
CA LEU A 184 34.66 22.29 38.39
C LEU A 184 34.49 22.08 39.90
N VAL A 185 34.21 20.85 40.36
CA VAL A 185 34.16 20.52 41.81
C VAL A 185 35.45 20.94 42.51
N ASN A 186 36.60 20.88 41.82
CA ASN A 186 37.90 21.20 42.38
C ASN A 186 38.26 22.70 42.33
N GLY A 187 37.43 23.54 41.70
CA GLY A 187 37.76 24.94 41.49
C GLY A 187 37.22 25.49 40.17
N PRO A 188 37.12 26.82 40.04
CA PRO A 188 36.90 27.46 38.74
C PRO A 188 38.00 27.11 37.73
N ASP A 189 37.61 26.97 36.47
CA ASP A 189 38.49 26.77 35.32
C ASP A 189 38.59 28.06 34.48
N PRO A 190 39.77 28.70 34.40
CA PRO A 190 40.00 29.87 33.55
C PRO A 190 39.85 29.59 32.05
N GLN A 191 39.99 28.34 31.63
CA GLN A 191 39.88 27.92 30.23
C GLN A 191 38.47 27.42 29.86
N LEU A 192 37.50 27.53 30.79
CA LEU A 192 36.16 26.99 30.61
C LEU A 192 35.48 27.49 29.33
N GLN A 193 35.59 28.80 29.06
CA GLN A 193 34.90 29.40 27.92
C GLN A 193 35.32 28.76 26.59
N GLY A 194 36.62 28.57 26.36
CA GLY A 194 37.11 27.93 25.15
C GLY A 194 36.67 26.47 25.01
N LYS A 195 36.62 25.73 26.13
CA LYS A 195 36.12 24.35 26.16
C LYS A 195 34.62 24.29 25.84
N LEU A 196 33.81 25.16 26.45
CA LEU A 196 32.37 25.22 26.22
C LEU A 196 32.04 25.61 24.78
N THR A 197 32.74 26.58 24.19
CA THR A 197 32.55 26.95 22.78
C THR A 197 32.81 25.75 21.87
N SER A 198 33.96 25.09 22.01
CA SER A 198 34.31 23.91 21.20
C SER A 198 33.29 22.77 21.32
N VAL A 199 32.87 22.47 22.55
CA VAL A 199 31.88 21.40 22.81
C VAL A 199 30.49 21.78 22.28
N THR A 200 30.09 23.04 22.40
CA THR A 200 28.80 23.55 21.86
C THR A 200 28.77 23.50 20.35
N ASP A 201 29.83 23.95 19.68
CA ASP A 201 29.94 23.95 18.22
C ASP A 201 29.88 22.52 17.67
N SER A 202 30.61 21.59 18.31
CA SER A 202 30.60 20.17 17.96
C SER A 202 29.21 19.56 18.11
N PHE A 203 28.55 19.83 19.25
CA PHE A 203 27.21 19.34 19.54
C PHE A 203 26.18 19.85 18.51
N LEU A 204 26.06 21.17 18.35
CA LEU A 204 25.04 21.78 17.49
C LEU A 204 25.25 21.43 16.02
N SER A 205 26.49 21.48 15.53
CA SER A 205 26.77 21.15 14.12
C SER A 205 26.47 19.69 13.79
N SER A 206 26.78 18.77 14.72
CA SER A 206 26.48 17.35 14.57
C SER A 206 24.98 17.08 14.63
N LEU A 207 24.28 17.69 15.58
CA LEU A 207 22.84 17.50 15.75
C LEU A 207 22.04 18.08 14.57
N LEU A 208 22.40 19.26 14.06
CA LEU A 208 21.77 19.87 12.88
C LEU A 208 21.95 19.01 11.62
N ARG A 209 23.13 18.38 11.46
CA ARG A 209 23.37 17.43 10.35
C ARG A 209 22.54 16.17 10.50
N ALA A 210 22.42 15.65 11.71
CA ALA A 210 21.56 14.50 12.00
C ALA A 210 20.08 14.81 11.70
N GLU A 211 19.59 15.97 12.15
CA GLU A 211 18.23 16.45 11.88
C GLU A 211 17.95 16.57 10.38
N SER A 212 18.83 17.24 9.65
CA SER A 212 18.70 17.43 8.20
C SER A 212 18.66 16.09 7.47
N TYR A 213 19.46 15.13 7.93
CA TYR A 213 19.47 13.77 7.39
C TYR A 213 18.15 13.04 7.65
N ILE A 214 17.63 13.06 8.88
CA ILE A 214 16.36 12.40 9.23
C ILE A 214 15.19 13.01 8.43
N ILE A 215 15.13 14.34 8.31
CA ILE A 215 14.11 15.02 7.50
C ILE A 215 14.21 14.59 6.03
N SER A 216 15.43 14.44 5.50
CA SER A 216 15.61 13.98 4.12
C SER A 216 15.12 12.54 3.92
N LEU A 217 15.37 11.64 4.87
CA LEU A 217 14.88 10.27 4.85
C LEU A 217 13.36 10.21 4.88
N ALA A 218 12.73 10.95 5.82
CA ALA A 218 11.28 10.99 5.93
C ALA A 218 10.64 11.50 4.63
N ARG A 219 11.23 12.50 3.97
CA ARG A 219 10.75 12.97 2.66
C ARG A 219 10.82 11.88 1.59
N THR A 220 11.94 11.15 1.50
CA THR A 220 12.07 10.10 0.49
C THR A 220 11.03 8.98 0.66
N GLN A 221 10.67 8.65 1.91
CA GLN A 221 9.66 7.62 2.21
C GLN A 221 8.22 8.07 1.93
N SER A 222 7.95 9.37 1.97
CA SER A 222 6.63 9.93 1.64
C SER A 222 6.34 10.00 0.14
N THR A 223 7.37 9.89 -0.70
CA THR A 223 7.27 10.06 -2.17
C THR A 223 7.47 8.75 -2.95
N SER A 224 7.76 7.66 -2.26
CA SER A 224 8.01 6.32 -2.80
C SER A 224 6.81 5.40 -2.61
#